data_AF-A0A5K1A7M8-F1
#
_entry.id   AF-A0A5K1A7M8-F1
#
_cell.length_a   1.000
_cell.length_b   1.000
_cell.length_c   1.000
_cell.angle_alpha   90.00
_cell.angle_beta   90.00
_cell.angle_gamma   90.00
#
_symmetry.space_group_name_H-M   'P 1'
#
loop_
_entity.id
_entity.type
_entity.pdbx_description
1 polymer ?
#
loop_
_entity_poly.entity_id
_entity_poly.type
_entity_poly.pdbx_seq_one_letter_code
_entity_poly.pdbx_strand_id
1 'polypeptide(L)'
;WKSVERLGATVVLVGDSYDEAQSYAKQRCQQEGRTFIPPFDHPDVIAGQGTIGMEIIRQMKGPLHAIFVPVGGGGLIAGIAAYVKQVKPE
;
A
#
# COMPACT_ATOMS: atom_id res chain seq x y z
N TRP A 1 -1.86 11.50 -13.06
CA TRP A 1 -3.20 10.96 -13.37
C TRP A 1 -3.33 10.33 -14.75
N LYS A 2 -2.73 10.85 -15.84
CA LYS A 2 -2.80 10.24 -17.19
C LYS A 2 -2.47 8.73 -17.26
N SER A 3 -1.48 8.26 -16.49
CA SER A 3 -1.17 6.81 -16.41
C SER A 3 -2.30 5.98 -15.79
N VAL A 4 -3.10 6.57 -14.90
CA VAL A 4 -4.25 5.92 -14.25
C VAL A 4 -5.41 5.80 -15.25
N GLU A 5 -5.68 6.83 -16.04
CA GLU A 5 -6.67 6.77 -17.12
C GLU A 5 -6.31 5.74 -18.19
N ARG A 6 -5.02 5.64 -18.54
CA ARG A 6 -4.53 4.63 -19.50
C ARG A 6 -4.84 3.20 -19.04
N LEU A 7 -4.97 2.97 -17.74
CA LEU A 7 -5.36 1.67 -17.17
C LEU A 7 -6.89 1.48 -17.11
N GLY A 8 -7.69 2.40 -17.67
CA GLY A 8 -9.14 2.30 -17.79
C GLY A 8 -9.93 2.91 -16.63
N ALA A 9 -9.27 3.55 -15.67
CA ALA A 9 -9.95 4.16 -14.52
C ALA A 9 -10.51 5.55 -14.86
N THR A 10 -11.66 5.88 -14.29
CA THR A 10 -12.18 7.26 -14.27
C THR A 10 -11.42 8.07 -13.23
N VAL A 11 -10.70 9.10 -13.69
CA VAL A 11 -9.97 10.02 -12.80
C VAL A 11 -10.83 11.23 -12.49
N VAL A 12 -10.88 11.61 -11.21
CA VAL A 12 -11.43 12.88 -10.74
C VAL A 12 -10.33 13.59 -9.96
N LEU A 13 -9.99 14.83 -10.34
CA LEU A 13 -9.00 15.66 -9.65
C LEU A 13 -9.71 16.62 -8.71
N VAL A 14 -9.53 16.45 -7.40
CA VAL A 14 -10.11 17.31 -6.35
C VAL A 14 -9.08 17.54 -5.26
N GLY A 15 -8.99 18.79 -4.80
CA GLY A 15 -8.10 19.22 -3.73
C GLY A 15 -6.68 19.50 -4.20
N ASP A 16 -5.95 20.23 -3.35
CA ASP A 16 -4.53 20.56 -3.56
C ASP A 16 -3.61 19.69 -2.69
N SER A 17 -4.20 18.89 -1.79
CA SER A 17 -3.50 17.97 -0.90
C SER A 17 -4.07 16.55 -0.96
N TYR A 18 -3.27 15.57 -0.53
CA TYR A 18 -3.72 14.18 -0.42
C TYR A 18 -4.91 14.03 0.54
N ASP A 19 -4.91 14.76 1.66
CA ASP A 19 -5.96 14.67 2.66
C ASP A 19 -7.30 15.20 2.15
N GLU A 20 -7.28 16.27 1.35
CA GLU A 20 -8.46 16.77 0.64
C GLU A 20 -8.98 15.76 -0.38
N ALA A 21 -8.09 15.21 -1.22
CA ALA A 21 -8.45 14.20 -2.20
C ALA A 21 -9.04 12.94 -1.55
N GLN A 22 -8.47 12.49 -0.42
CA GLN A 22 -8.96 11.35 0.34
C GLN A 22 -10.33 11.64 0.95
N SER A 23 -10.51 12.82 1.54
CA SER A 23 -11.79 13.24 2.15
C SER A 23 -12.91 13.26 1.12
N TYR A 24 -12.64 13.85 -0.05
CA TYR A 24 -13.55 13.82 -1.19
C TYR A 24 -13.86 12.40 -1.66
N ALA A 25 -12.84 11.55 -1.82
CA ALA A 25 -13.03 10.17 -2.25
C ALA A 25 -13.92 9.37 -1.29
N LYS A 26 -13.72 9.51 0.03
CA LYS A 26 -14.55 8.87 1.06
C LYS A 26 -16.00 9.34 0.99
N GLN A 27 -16.22 10.66 0.86
CA GLN A 27 -17.56 11.23 0.72
C GLN A 27 -18.26 10.71 -0.55
N ARG A 28 -17.57 10.72 -1.69
CA ARG A 28 -18.09 10.23 -2.97
C ARG A 28 -18.45 8.74 -2.89
N CYS A 29 -17.61 7.93 -2.24
CA CYS A 29 -17.90 6.51 -2.02
C CYS A 29 -19.22 6.30 -1.27
N GLN A 30 -19.49 7.09 -0.23
CA GLN A 30 -20.76 7.02 0.51
C GLN A 30 -21.95 7.44 -0.36
N GLN A 31 -21.82 8.54 -1.10
CA GLN A 31 -22.90 9.08 -1.95
C GLN A 31 -23.27 8.16 -3.11
N GLU A 32 -22.28 7.48 -3.69
CA GLU A 32 -22.46 6.63 -4.88
C GLU A 32 -22.57 5.14 -4.55
N GLY A 33 -22.55 4.76 -3.27
CA GLY A 33 -22.61 3.36 -2.84
C GLY A 33 -21.40 2.52 -3.29
N ARG A 34 -20.20 3.12 -3.30
CA ARG A 34 -18.96 2.47 -3.74
C ARG A 34 -18.08 2.06 -2.56
N THR A 35 -17.30 1.01 -2.73
CA THR A 35 -16.26 0.63 -1.75
C THR A 35 -15.05 1.55 -1.86
N PHE A 36 -14.66 2.15 -0.75
CA PHE A 36 -13.40 2.90 -0.65
C PHE A 36 -12.25 1.91 -0.42
N ILE A 37 -11.23 1.95 -1.27
CA ILE A 37 -10.01 1.13 -1.12
C ILE A 37 -8.89 2.04 -0.58
N PRO A 38 -8.48 1.91 0.69
CA PRO A 38 -7.40 2.70 1.24
C PRO A 38 -6.06 2.42 0.54
N PRO A 39 -5.19 3.40 0.33
CA PRO A 39 -3.90 3.18 -0.33
C PRO A 39 -2.84 2.52 0.57
N PHE A 40 -3.07 2.42 1.90
CA PHE A 40 -2.13 1.77 2.83
C PHE A 40 -2.78 1.19 4.09
N ASP A 41 -3.75 1.89 4.69
CA ASP A 41 -4.34 1.54 5.99
C ASP A 41 -5.50 0.53 5.84
N HIS A 42 -5.17 -0.67 5.38
CA HIS A 42 -6.12 -1.78 5.26
C HIS A 42 -5.38 -3.12 5.39
N PRO A 43 -5.91 -4.09 6.16
CA PRO A 43 -5.24 -5.39 6.37
C PRO A 43 -4.86 -6.09 5.06
N ASP A 44 -5.75 -6.13 4.07
CA ASP A 44 -5.46 -6.77 2.78
C ASP A 44 -4.41 -6.02 1.95
N VAL A 45 -4.37 -4.68 2.05
CA VAL A 45 -3.37 -3.87 1.36
C VAL A 45 -2.00 -4.15 1.97
N ILE A 46 -1.93 -4.16 3.31
CA ILE A 46 -0.71 -4.48 4.08
C ILE A 46 -0.23 -5.90 3.78
N ALA A 47 -1.14 -6.89 3.81
CA ALA A 47 -0.83 -8.28 3.49
C ALA A 47 -0.30 -8.43 2.06
N GLY A 48 -0.92 -7.72 1.10
CA GLY A 48 -0.46 -7.64 -0.27
C GLY A 48 0.96 -7.09 -0.39
N GLN A 49 1.31 -6.04 0.36
CA GLN A 49 2.69 -5.51 0.36
C GLN A 49 3.69 -6.51 1.00
N GLY A 50 3.23 -7.33 1.93
CA GLY A 50 4.05 -8.36 2.59
C GLY A 50 4.57 -9.44 1.64
N THR A 51 3.98 -9.60 0.45
CA THR A 51 4.52 -10.53 -0.56
C THR A 51 5.94 -10.15 -0.99
N ILE A 52 6.30 -8.87 -0.94
CA ILE A 52 7.67 -8.41 -1.20
C ILE A 52 8.62 -8.98 -0.15
N GLY A 53 8.22 -8.98 1.13
CA GLY A 53 8.99 -9.62 2.21
C GLY A 53 9.19 -11.11 1.98
N MET A 54 8.15 -11.80 1.49
CA MET A 54 8.22 -13.20 1.08
C MET A 54 9.24 -13.45 -0.03
N GLU A 55 9.22 -12.62 -1.07
CA GLU A 55 10.16 -12.73 -2.19
C GLU A 55 11.60 -12.48 -1.75
N ILE A 56 11.84 -11.43 -0.95
CA ILE A 56 13.18 -11.11 -0.40
C ILE A 56 13.76 -12.31 0.33
N ILE A 57 13.00 -12.89 1.27
CA ILE A 57 13.48 -14.02 2.08
C ILE A 57 13.74 -15.27 1.22
N ARG A 58 12.91 -15.53 0.21
CA ARG A 58 13.07 -16.69 -0.67
C ARG A 58 14.24 -16.54 -1.66
N GLN A 59 14.54 -15.33 -2.10
CA GLN A 59 15.53 -15.07 -3.15
C GLN A 59 16.91 -14.71 -2.60
N MET A 60 17.00 -14.24 -1.35
CA MET A 60 18.27 -13.92 -0.70
C MET A 60 19.16 -15.16 -0.53
N LYS A 61 20.40 -15.07 -1.01
CA LYS A 61 21.44 -16.08 -0.78
C LYS A 61 22.44 -15.50 0.22
N GLY A 62 22.34 -15.90 1.48
CA GLY A 62 23.25 -15.46 2.55
C GLY A 62 22.56 -14.76 3.72
N PRO A 63 23.35 -14.26 4.69
CA PRO A 63 22.83 -13.62 5.88
C PRO A 63 22.11 -12.30 5.54
N LEU A 64 20.93 -12.10 6.14
CA LEU A 64 20.17 -10.87 6.05
C LEU A 64 20.40 -10.08 7.33
N HIS A 65 20.98 -8.88 7.21
CA HIS A 65 21.26 -8.01 8.36
C HIS A 65 20.24 -6.88 8.51
N ALA A 66 19.76 -6.33 7.38
CA ALA A 66 18.81 -5.24 7.38
C ALA A 66 18.01 -5.20 6.08
N ILE A 67 16.79 -4.68 6.15
CA ILE A 67 15.97 -4.29 5.00
C ILE A 67 15.63 -2.81 5.18
N PHE A 68 15.97 -1.98 4.19
CA PHE A 68 15.58 -0.58 4.15
C PHE A 68 14.27 -0.44 3.36
N VAL A 69 13.26 0.15 3.98
CA VAL A 69 11.93 0.29 3.37
C VAL A 69 11.53 1.77 3.36
N PRO A 70 11.14 2.35 2.20
CA PRO A 70 10.62 3.71 2.16
C PRO A 70 9.25 3.78 2.85
N VAL A 71 9.01 4.87 3.59
CA VAL A 71 7.81 5.03 4.41
C VAL A 71 7.05 6.30 4.02
N GLY A 72 5.88 6.10 3.43
CA GLY A 72 4.81 7.11 3.34
C GLY A 72 3.77 6.82 4.42
N GLY A 73 2.60 6.32 4.03
CA GLY A 73 1.54 5.90 4.97
C GLY A 73 1.79 4.59 5.72
N GLY A 74 2.95 3.94 5.54
CA GLY A 74 3.36 2.78 6.35
C GLY A 74 2.91 1.39 5.87
N GLY A 75 2.02 1.27 4.89
CA GLY A 75 1.51 -0.04 4.43
C GLY A 75 2.60 -0.99 3.91
N LEU A 76 3.60 -0.46 3.20
CA LEU A 76 4.72 -1.25 2.68
C LEU A 76 5.61 -1.82 3.80
N ILE A 77 6.07 -0.96 4.72
CA ILE A 77 6.91 -1.39 5.85
C ILE A 77 6.15 -2.31 6.79
N ALA A 78 4.87 -2.07 7.04
CA ALA A 78 4.03 -2.94 7.85
C ALA A 78 3.94 -4.35 7.23
N GLY A 79 3.68 -4.46 5.92
CA GLY A 79 3.58 -5.74 5.23
C GLY A 79 4.90 -6.51 5.23
N ILE A 80 5.99 -5.85 4.81
CA ILE A 80 7.32 -6.46 4.79
C ILE A 80 7.74 -6.90 6.20
N ALA A 81 7.61 -6.02 7.19
CA ALA A 81 8.02 -6.32 8.56
C ALA A 81 7.19 -7.45 9.17
N ALA A 82 5.87 -7.47 8.96
CA ALA A 82 5.00 -8.53 9.46
C ALA A 82 5.44 -9.91 8.95
N TYR A 83 5.65 -10.04 7.63
CA TYR A 83 6.11 -11.31 7.06
C TYR A 83 7.53 -11.68 7.53
N VAL A 84 8.48 -10.73 7.43
CA VAL A 84 9.89 -11.01 7.73
C VAL A 84 10.06 -11.36 9.19
N LYS A 85 9.47 -10.62 10.14
CA LYS A 85 9.60 -10.94 11.57
C LYS A 85 8.85 -12.19 12.00
N GLN A 86 7.88 -12.66 11.22
CA GLN A 86 7.25 -13.95 11.47
C GLN A 86 8.12 -15.13 11.03
N VAL A 87 8.88 -15.00 9.94
CA VAL A 87 9.67 -16.12 9.36
C VAL A 87 11.14 -16.07 9.77
N LYS A 88 11.68 -14.87 9.97
CA LYS A 88 13.10 -14.60 10.27
C LYS A 88 13.21 -13.45 11.29
N PRO A 89 12.92 -13.72 12.58
CA PRO A 89 12.80 -12.69 13.62
C PRO A 89 14.10 -12.02 14.02
N GLU A 90 15.26 -12.64 13.76
CA GLU A 90 16.59 -12.02 13.92
C GLU A 90 16.77 -10.74 13.08
#